data_AF-A0A0Q8GCL3-F1
#
_entry.id   AF-A0A0Q8GCL3-F1
#
_cell.length_a   1.000
_cell.length_b   1.000
_cell.length_c   1.000
_cell.angle_alpha   90.00
_cell.angle_beta   90.00
_cell.angle_gamma   90.00
#
_symmetry.space_group_name_H-M   'P 1'
#
loop_
_entity.id
_entity.type
_entity.pdbx_description
1 polymer ?
#
loop_
_entity_poly.entity_id
_entity_poly.type
_entity_poly.pdbx_seq_one_letter_code
_entity_poly.pdbx_strand_id
1 'polypeptide(L)'
;MLLRLALLSLALALPAKALADPCVAPLPAASTSFEGVVRYVGDGDSLCVSTTSDPRTWIEVRLGDFSAPELHSAAGPRAKAMLKDLTYGQYLTCRAGRQSYDRVVARCRLNGAGVGDLLRARGGVEGGN
;
A
#
# COMPACT_ATOMS: atom_id res chain seq x y z
N MET A 1 20.03 -32.96 -51.89
CA MET A 1 19.62 -31.56 -51.66
C MET A 1 18.66 -31.55 -50.46
N LEU A 2 19.18 -31.37 -49.25
CA LEU A 2 18.41 -31.51 -48.00
C LEU A 2 17.72 -30.19 -47.66
N LEU A 3 16.38 -30.22 -47.63
CA LEU A 3 15.51 -29.13 -47.19
C LEU A 3 15.56 -29.04 -45.65
N ARG A 4 16.21 -28.02 -45.10
CA ARG A 4 16.18 -27.74 -43.65
C ARG A 4 15.02 -26.79 -43.35
N LEU A 5 13.95 -27.31 -42.76
CA LEU A 5 12.89 -26.51 -42.13
C LEU A 5 13.47 -25.80 -40.91
N ALA A 6 13.51 -24.46 -40.94
CA ALA A 6 13.75 -23.64 -39.75
C ALA A 6 12.38 -23.25 -39.17
N LEU A 7 11.92 -23.97 -38.14
CA LEU A 7 10.78 -23.57 -37.33
C LEU A 7 11.25 -22.45 -36.38
N LEU A 8 10.97 -21.19 -36.73
CA LEU A 8 11.08 -20.08 -35.79
C LEU A 8 9.90 -20.11 -34.83
N SER A 9 10.14 -20.60 -33.61
CA SER A 9 9.20 -20.52 -32.50
C SER A 9 9.11 -19.08 -32.00
N LEU A 10 8.15 -18.30 -32.49
CA LEU A 10 7.85 -16.97 -31.97
C LEU A 10 7.06 -17.11 -30.66
N ALA A 11 7.76 -17.14 -29.53
CA ALA A 11 7.12 -17.13 -28.21
C ALA A 11 6.50 -15.75 -27.96
N LEU A 12 5.19 -15.62 -28.16
CA LEU A 12 4.43 -14.44 -27.74
C LEU A 12 4.40 -14.40 -26.21
N ALA A 13 5.19 -13.51 -25.61
CA ALA A 13 5.05 -13.16 -24.20
C ALA A 13 3.72 -12.41 -24.02
N LEU A 14 2.71 -13.06 -23.44
CA LEU A 14 1.47 -12.41 -23.04
C LEU A 14 1.79 -11.40 -21.92
N PRO A 15 1.25 -10.16 -21.98
CA PRO A 15 1.45 -9.20 -20.91
C PRO A 15 0.71 -9.70 -19.66
N ALA A 16 1.46 -10.14 -18.65
CA ALA A 16 0.89 -10.33 -17.32
C ALA A 16 0.43 -8.96 -16.82
N LYS A 17 -0.87 -8.80 -16.56
CA LYS A 17 -1.35 -7.62 -15.84
C LYS A 17 -0.76 -7.70 -14.42
N ALA A 18 0.23 -6.86 -14.14
CA ALA A 18 0.67 -6.66 -12.77
C ALA A 18 -0.54 -6.13 -11.99
N LEU A 19 -1.02 -6.89 -10.99
CA LEU A 19 -1.92 -6.33 -9.98
C LEU A 19 -1.12 -5.23 -9.28
N ALA A 20 -1.46 -3.97 -9.55
CA ALA A 20 -0.79 -2.82 -8.97
C ALA A 20 -1.05 -2.69 -7.46
N ASP A 21 -2.13 -3.32 -6.98
CA ASP A 21 -2.49 -3.43 -5.58
C ASP A 21 -2.56 -4.90 -5.14
N PRO A 22 -1.68 -5.35 -4.23
CA PRO A 22 -1.68 -6.72 -3.71
C PRO A 22 -2.68 -6.94 -2.55
N CYS A 23 -3.43 -5.93 -2.13
CA CYS A 23 -4.20 -5.94 -0.89
C CYS A 23 -5.65 -6.30 -1.16
N VAL A 24 -6.06 -7.50 -0.75
CA VAL A 24 -7.38 -8.04 -1.13
C VAL A 24 -8.18 -8.59 0.04
N ALA A 25 -7.78 -8.26 1.27
CA ALA A 25 -8.49 -8.74 2.45
C ALA A 25 -9.84 -8.03 2.63
N PRO A 26 -10.83 -8.71 3.25
CA PRO A 26 -12.06 -8.06 3.69
C PRO A 26 -11.78 -6.88 4.62
N LEU A 27 -12.52 -5.79 4.43
CA LEU A 27 -12.35 -4.59 5.24
C LEU A 27 -12.94 -4.75 6.64
N PRO A 28 -12.24 -4.29 7.70
CA PRO A 28 -12.78 -4.29 9.05
C PRO A 28 -13.99 -3.37 9.15
N ALA A 29 -14.93 -3.71 10.02
CA ALA A 29 -16.06 -2.84 10.33
C ALA A 29 -15.58 -1.54 10.98
N ALA A 30 -16.30 -0.45 10.74
CA ALA A 30 -16.04 0.83 11.39
C ALA A 30 -16.01 0.64 12.91
N SER A 31 -15.15 1.40 13.58
CA SER A 31 -14.97 1.24 15.03
C SER A 31 -14.49 -0.16 15.45
N THR A 32 -13.78 -0.89 14.57
CA THR A 32 -12.96 -2.06 14.97
C THR A 32 -11.47 -1.73 15.08
N SER A 33 -10.75 -2.36 16.02
CA SER A 33 -9.29 -2.30 16.08
C SER A 33 -8.68 -3.47 15.31
N PHE A 34 -7.61 -3.21 14.58
CA PHE A 34 -6.86 -4.21 13.82
C PHE A 34 -5.38 -3.85 13.82
N GLU A 35 -4.53 -4.81 13.50
CA GLU A 35 -3.08 -4.67 13.65
C GLU A 35 -2.34 -5.60 12.70
N GLY A 36 -1.06 -5.32 12.49
CA GLY A 36 -0.21 -6.17 11.66
C GLY A 36 1.07 -5.49 11.22
N VAL A 37 1.91 -6.30 10.58
CA VAL A 37 3.13 -5.82 9.93
C VAL A 37 2.74 -5.12 8.63
N VAL A 38 3.36 -3.99 8.32
CA VAL A 38 3.20 -3.34 7.00
C VAL A 38 3.87 -4.18 5.93
N ARG A 39 3.05 -4.69 5.00
CA ARG A 39 3.46 -5.60 3.93
C ARG A 39 3.66 -4.88 2.59
N TYR A 40 2.95 -3.79 2.40
CA TYR A 40 2.97 -3.01 1.16
C TYR A 40 2.72 -1.53 1.44
N VAL A 41 3.26 -0.66 0.59
CA VAL A 41 3.05 0.80 0.61
C VAL A 41 2.72 1.23 -0.81
N GLY A 42 1.47 1.66 -1.01
CA GLY A 42 0.92 2.06 -2.31
C GLY A 42 1.39 3.45 -2.72
N ASP A 43 1.26 4.42 -1.82
CA ASP A 43 1.63 5.83 -2.01
C ASP A 43 2.03 6.50 -0.68
N GLY A 44 1.83 7.81 -0.52
CA GLY A 44 2.26 8.55 0.67
C GLY A 44 1.30 8.48 1.87
N ASP A 45 0.08 7.99 1.70
CA ASP A 45 -0.91 7.80 2.77
C ASP A 45 -1.63 6.44 2.71
N SER A 46 -1.27 5.56 1.77
CA SER A 46 -1.87 4.24 1.56
C SER A 46 -0.86 3.10 1.77
N LEU A 47 -1.21 2.15 2.63
CA LEU A 47 -0.40 0.99 2.99
C LEU A 47 -1.27 -0.23 3.28
N CYS A 48 -0.64 -1.40 3.40
CA CYS A 48 -1.37 -2.61 3.80
C CYS A 48 -0.73 -3.29 4.99
N VAL A 49 -1.57 -3.73 5.92
CA VAL A 49 -1.15 -4.42 7.14
C VAL A 49 -1.67 -5.85 7.16
N SER A 50 -0.87 -6.77 7.69
CA SER A 50 -1.30 -8.11 8.02
C SER A 50 -0.41 -8.77 9.06
N THR A 51 -1.00 -9.63 9.87
CA THR A 51 -0.28 -10.55 10.78
C THR A 51 0.38 -11.71 10.04
N THR A 52 0.02 -11.96 8.77
CA THR A 52 0.59 -13.03 7.94
C THR A 52 1.25 -12.49 6.68
N SER A 53 2.01 -13.33 5.97
CA SER A 53 2.64 -13.00 4.69
C SER A 53 1.75 -13.29 3.47
N ASP A 54 0.55 -13.84 3.66
CA ASP A 54 -0.38 -14.16 2.57
C ASP A 54 -1.09 -12.87 2.09
N PRO A 55 -0.94 -12.44 0.83
CA PRO A 55 -1.58 -11.23 0.31
C PRO A 55 -3.09 -11.18 0.49
N ARG A 56 -3.76 -12.34 0.58
CA ARG A 56 -5.20 -12.44 0.80
C ARG A 56 -5.67 -11.94 2.16
N THR A 57 -4.74 -11.70 3.08
CA THR A 57 -5.00 -11.20 4.44
C THR A 57 -4.53 -9.76 4.62
N TRP A 58 -4.01 -9.12 3.57
CA TRP A 58 -3.51 -7.75 3.62
C TRP A 58 -4.67 -6.77 3.52
N ILE A 59 -4.93 -6.08 4.63
CA ILE A 59 -5.98 -5.06 4.73
C ILE A 59 -5.40 -3.77 4.16
N GLU A 60 -6.03 -3.23 3.12
CA GLU A 60 -5.66 -1.94 2.54
C GLU A 60 -6.16 -0.79 3.43
N VAL A 61 -5.24 0.09 3.80
CA VAL A 61 -5.46 1.21 4.71
C VAL A 61 -5.05 2.51 4.03
N ARG A 62 -5.95 3.48 4.02
CA ARG A 62 -5.60 4.90 3.84
C ARG A 62 -5.57 5.59 5.19
N LEU A 63 -4.48 6.31 5.47
CA LEU A 63 -4.33 7.08 6.69
C LEU A 63 -5.40 8.18 6.75
N GLY A 64 -6.25 8.11 7.78
CA GLY A 64 -7.37 9.04 7.94
C GLY A 64 -6.98 10.41 8.53
N ASP A 65 -5.72 10.56 8.95
CA ASP A 65 -5.19 11.73 9.63
C ASP A 65 -3.95 12.32 8.94
N PHE A 66 -3.67 11.94 7.69
CA PHE A 66 -2.61 12.50 6.87
C PHE A 66 -2.98 12.35 5.38
N SER A 67 -3.09 13.46 4.64
CA SER A 67 -3.42 13.44 3.20
C SER A 67 -2.20 13.73 2.35
N ALA A 68 -1.54 12.69 1.86
CA ALA A 68 -0.31 12.83 1.08
C ALA A 68 -0.58 13.26 -0.38
N PRO A 69 0.39 13.91 -1.06
CA PRO A 69 0.31 14.15 -2.49
C PRO A 69 0.10 12.86 -3.27
N GLU A 70 -0.79 12.91 -4.27
CA GLU A 70 -1.08 11.78 -5.16
C GLU A 70 0.20 11.19 -5.76
N LEU A 71 0.25 9.86 -5.92
CA LEU A 71 1.45 9.14 -6.37
C LEU A 71 2.02 9.68 -7.69
N HIS A 72 1.16 10.12 -8.59
CA HIS A 72 1.53 10.64 -9.91
C HIS A 72 1.88 12.14 -9.92
N SER A 73 1.75 12.83 -8.80
CA SER A 73 2.19 14.22 -8.66
C SER A 73 3.72 14.31 -8.54
N ALA A 74 4.28 15.51 -8.71
CA ALA A 74 5.72 15.75 -8.55
C ALA A 74 6.23 15.40 -7.13
N ALA A 75 5.39 15.52 -6.10
CA ALA A 75 5.75 15.21 -4.71
C ALA A 75 5.41 13.76 -4.30
N GLY A 76 4.60 13.04 -5.08
CA GLY A 76 4.10 11.69 -4.77
C GLY A 76 5.20 10.66 -4.49
N PRO A 77 6.24 10.51 -5.34
CA PRO A 77 7.31 9.56 -5.10
C PRO A 77 8.06 9.80 -3.78
N ARG A 78 8.29 11.06 -3.41
CA ARG A 78 8.93 11.42 -2.14
C ARG A 78 8.01 11.10 -0.96
N ALA A 79 6.70 11.38 -1.07
CA ALA A 79 5.73 11.05 -0.02
C ALA A 79 5.66 9.53 0.21
N LYS A 80 5.58 8.74 -0.86
CA LYS A 80 5.63 7.26 -0.80
C LYS A 80 6.90 6.75 -0.13
N ALA A 81 8.06 7.28 -0.52
CA ALA A 81 9.33 6.89 0.07
C ALA A 81 9.35 7.16 1.59
N MET A 82 8.86 8.33 2.01
CA MET A 82 8.79 8.67 3.44
C MET A 82 7.89 7.73 4.24
N LEU A 83 6.70 7.40 3.72
CA LEU A 83 5.81 6.45 4.39
C LEU A 83 6.45 5.05 4.47
N LYS A 84 7.08 4.61 3.37
CA LYS A 84 7.79 3.33 3.32
C LYS A 84 8.93 3.26 4.32
N ASP A 85 9.81 4.25 4.35
CA ASP A 85 10.95 4.30 5.26
C ASP A 85 10.51 4.31 6.73
N LEU A 86 9.36 4.95 7.03
CA LEU A 86 8.79 4.97 8.37
C LEU A 86 8.15 3.63 8.77
N THR A 87 7.41 2.99 7.87
CA THR A 87 6.44 1.96 8.27
C THR A 87 6.71 0.57 7.73
N TYR A 88 7.46 0.41 6.63
CA TYR A 88 7.62 -0.89 5.98
C TYR A 88 8.27 -1.92 6.93
N GLY A 89 7.66 -3.10 7.04
CA GLY A 89 8.11 -4.14 7.96
C GLY A 89 7.88 -3.84 9.44
N GLN A 90 7.31 -2.67 9.79
CA GLN A 90 6.96 -2.32 11.15
C GLN A 90 5.57 -2.83 11.52
N TYR A 91 5.34 -3.04 12.81
CA TYR A 91 4.05 -3.42 13.35
C TYR A 91 3.21 -2.20 13.70
N LEU A 92 2.01 -2.09 13.13
CA LEU A 92 1.08 -1.00 13.40
C LEU A 92 -0.15 -1.49 14.15
N THR A 93 -0.67 -0.65 15.03
CA THR A 93 -2.02 -0.78 15.59
C THR A 93 -2.92 0.28 14.96
N CYS A 94 -4.07 -0.13 14.44
CA CYS A 94 -4.95 0.72 13.65
C CYS A 94 -6.38 0.69 14.21
N ARG A 95 -7.05 1.84 14.08
CA ARG A 95 -8.44 2.05 14.47
C ARG A 95 -9.26 2.34 13.21
N ALA A 96 -10.11 1.40 12.81
CA ALA A 96 -10.91 1.51 11.60
C ALA A 96 -11.93 2.65 11.70
N GLY A 97 -11.94 3.51 10.68
CA GLY A 97 -12.97 4.53 10.44
C GLY A 97 -13.95 4.08 9.36
N ARG A 98 -14.24 4.96 8.40
CA ARG A 98 -15.12 4.63 7.26
C ARG A 98 -14.40 3.72 6.26
N GLN A 99 -15.18 2.92 5.54
CA GLN A 99 -14.69 2.23 4.34
C GLN A 99 -14.83 3.15 3.12
N SER A 100 -13.96 2.98 2.13
CA SER A 100 -13.96 3.74 0.89
C SER A 100 -13.46 2.84 -0.23
N TYR A 101 -14.35 2.36 -1.10
CA TYR A 101 -14.01 1.37 -2.13
C TYR A 101 -13.39 0.09 -1.54
N ASP A 102 -12.17 -0.23 -1.92
CA ASP A 102 -11.34 -1.38 -1.53
C ASP A 102 -10.53 -1.17 -0.25
N ARG A 103 -10.58 0.02 0.35
CA ARG A 103 -9.77 0.41 1.51
C ARG A 103 -10.58 0.85 2.73
N VAL A 104 -9.99 0.68 3.90
CA VAL A 104 -10.45 1.33 5.13
C VAL A 104 -9.69 2.63 5.35
N VAL A 105 -10.39 3.71 5.71
CA VAL A 105 -9.77 4.94 6.20
C VAL A 105 -9.58 4.81 7.70
N ALA A 106 -8.34 4.71 8.17
CA ALA A 106 -8.02 4.39 9.56
C ALA A 106 -6.95 5.31 10.14
N ARG A 107 -6.94 5.47 11.47
CA ARG A 107 -5.79 6.04 12.17
C ARG A 107 -4.89 4.90 12.62
N CYS A 108 -3.62 4.94 12.24
CA CYS A 108 -2.64 3.94 12.62
C CYS A 108 -1.57 4.53 13.52
N ARG A 109 -1.01 3.70 14.40
CA ARG A 109 0.04 4.06 15.34
C ARG A 109 1.23 3.13 15.19
N LEU A 110 2.43 3.70 15.22
CA LEU A 110 3.69 2.99 15.35
C LEU A 110 4.25 3.24 16.75
N ASN A 111 4.48 2.19 17.53
CA ASN A 111 4.97 2.29 18.91
C ASN A 111 4.18 3.29 19.76
N GLY A 112 2.85 3.33 19.54
CA GLY A 112 1.97 4.23 20.26
C GLY A 112 2.01 5.70 19.79
N ALA A 113 2.74 6.08 18.74
CA ALA A 113 2.67 7.41 18.12
C ALA A 113 1.87 7.36 16.80
N GLY A 114 1.08 8.39 16.50
CA GLY A 114 0.28 8.45 15.27
C GLY A 114 1.16 8.50 14.02
N VAL A 115 0.89 7.67 13.01
CA VAL A 115 1.70 7.62 11.78
C VAL A 115 1.65 8.97 11.05
N GLY A 116 0.48 9.61 10.97
CA GLY A 116 0.35 10.96 10.39
C GLY A 116 1.21 12.01 11.10
N ASP A 117 1.24 11.99 12.43
CA ASP A 117 2.08 12.91 13.22
C ASP A 117 3.58 12.66 12.99
N LEU A 118 3.98 11.39 12.89
CA LEU A 118 5.36 11.00 12.58
C LEU A 118 5.77 11.43 11.17
N LEU A 119 4.86 11.42 10.20
CA LEU A 119 5.12 11.93 8.85
C LEU A 119 5.31 13.45 8.87
N ARG A 120 4.42 14.20 9.53
CA ARG A 120 4.58 15.66 9.72
C ARG A 120 5.90 16.01 10.38
N ALA A 121 6.28 15.29 11.44
CA ALA A 121 7.55 15.50 12.13
C ALA A 121 8.78 15.25 11.24
N ARG A 122 8.66 14.43 10.19
CA ARG A 122 9.70 14.22 9.17
C ARG A 122 9.63 15.17 7.98
N GLY A 123 8.79 16.21 8.04
CA GLY A 123 8.59 17.17 6.96
C GLY A 123 7.75 16.62 5.81
N GLY A 124 6.84 15.68 6.10
CA GLY A 124 5.80 15.27 5.17
C GLY A 124 4.91 16.44 4.80
N VAL A 125 4.67 16.61 3.49
CA VAL A 125 3.77 17.63 2.96
C VAL A 125 2.39 17.01 2.78
N GLU A 126 1.35 17.76 3.16
CA GLU A 126 -0.04 17.38 2.88
C GLU A 126 -0.57 18.12 1.64
N GLY A 127 -1.50 17.51 0.91
CA GLY A 127 -2.07 18.11 -0.29
C GLY A 127 -2.62 17.13 -1.34
N GLY A 128 -3.00 15.91 -0.96
CA GLY A 128 -3.74 14.98 -1.83
C GLY A 128 -5.18 15.43 -2.06
N ASN A 129 -5.74 15.09 -3.23
CA ASN A 129 -7.10 15.46 -3.67
C ASN A 129 -7.91 14.20 -3.98
#